data_AF-A0AAD2ADH3-F1
#
_entry.id   AF-A0AAD2ADH3-F1
#
_cell.length_a   1.000
_cell.length_b   1.000
_cell.length_c   1.000
_cell.angle_alpha   90.00
_cell.angle_beta   90.00
_cell.angle_gamma   90.00
#
_symmetry.space_group_name_H-M   'P 1'
#
loop_
_entity.id
_entity.type
_entity.pdbx_description
1 polymer ?
#
loop_
_entity_poly.entity_id
_entity_poly.type
_entity_poly.pdbx_seq_one_letter_code
_entity_poly.pdbx_strand_id
1 'polypeptide(L)'
;MTDIERKRKQIINQKLQKLPSYDHHMQSTKYQALDHDEPQAESAYIPKQAPGHITTSNIYVNIMREISVPKHEKRASGPKCPVTGKRIQGIPHLRPAEYKRSRLSRNRRTVNRAYGGVLSGGAVRERIIRAFLVEEQKIVKKVLKIQKAKEKLSSKS
;
A
#
# COMPACT_ATOMS: atom_id res chain seq x y z
N MET A 1 -39.99 -25.00 29.40
CA MET A 1 -39.35 -24.28 28.29
C MET A 1 -40.09 -22.97 28.06
N THR A 2 -39.37 -21.86 28.21
CA THR A 2 -39.95 -20.53 28.02
C THR A 2 -40.39 -20.35 26.57
N ASP A 3 -41.39 -19.51 26.30
CA ASP A 3 -41.92 -19.32 24.94
C ASP A 3 -40.86 -18.79 23.95
N ILE A 4 -39.84 -18.11 24.50
CA ILE A 4 -38.65 -17.65 23.77
C ILE A 4 -37.81 -18.83 23.27
N GLU A 5 -37.60 -19.85 24.10
CA GLU A 5 -36.84 -21.06 23.72
C GLU A 5 -37.58 -21.88 22.66
N ARG A 6 -38.91 -21.95 22.75
CA ARG A 6 -39.73 -22.61 21.72
C ARG A 6 -39.64 -21.87 20.38
N LYS A 7 -39.76 -20.54 20.36
CA LYS A 7 -39.54 -19.73 19.14
C LYS A 7 -38.14 -19.90 18.56
N ARG A 8 -37.09 -19.92 19.40
CA ARG A 8 -35.71 -20.16 18.96
C ARG A 8 -35.54 -21.52 18.30
N LYS A 9 -36.06 -22.59 18.90
CA LYS A 9 -36.01 -23.94 18.30
C LYS A 9 -36.79 -24.01 16.98
N GLN A 10 -37.93 -23.32 16.89
CA GLN A 10 -38.73 -23.25 15.67
C GLN A 10 -37.96 -22.56 14.53
N ILE A 11 -37.29 -21.45 14.82
CA ILE A 11 -36.46 -20.71 13.85
C ILE A 11 -35.25 -21.54 13.38
N ILE A 12 -34.58 -22.25 14.29
CA ILE A 12 -33.43 -23.11 13.97
C ILE A 12 -33.86 -24.24 13.03
N ASN A 13 -34.96 -24.92 13.34
CA ASN A 13 -35.46 -26.01 12.50
C ASN A 13 -35.92 -25.52 11.11
N GLN A 14 -36.52 -24.33 11.03
CA GLN A 14 -36.87 -23.71 9.75
C GLN A 14 -35.65 -23.35 8.89
N LYS A 15 -34.51 -23.00 9.53
CA LYS A 15 -33.25 -22.73 8.84
C LYS A 15 -32.58 -24.00 8.32
N LEU A 16 -32.66 -25.09 9.08
CA LEU A 16 -32.08 -26.39 8.69
C LEU A 16 -32.80 -27.00 7.49
N GLN A 17 -34.12 -26.78 7.35
CA GLN A 17 -34.90 -27.26 6.19
C GLN A 17 -34.64 -26.49 4.88
N LYS A 18 -33.89 -25.38 4.92
CA LYS A 18 -33.59 -24.54 3.76
C LYS A 18 -32.14 -24.66 3.26
N LEU A 19 -31.36 -25.60 3.81
CA LEU A 19 -30.01 -25.86 3.34
C LEU A 19 -30.06 -26.79 2.10
N PRO A 20 -29.37 -26.46 1.00
CA PRO A 20 -29.32 -27.33 -0.17
C PRO A 20 -28.62 -28.65 0.19
N SER A 21 -29.22 -29.78 -0.17
CA SER A 21 -28.65 -31.12 0.03
C SER A 21 -27.39 -31.29 -0.82
N TYR A 22 -26.28 -31.65 -0.17
CA TYR A 22 -25.02 -31.93 -0.85
C TYR A 22 -25.09 -33.34 -1.45
N ASP A 23 -25.05 -33.44 -2.78
CA ASP A 23 -25.17 -34.69 -3.52
C ASP A 23 -23.89 -35.54 -3.39
N HIS A 24 -24.01 -36.77 -2.89
CA HIS A 24 -22.88 -37.63 -2.50
C HIS A 24 -22.29 -38.48 -3.66
N HIS A 25 -22.66 -38.21 -4.92
CA HIS A 25 -22.46 -39.14 -6.03
C HIS A 25 -21.34 -38.78 -7.04
N MET A 26 -20.20 -38.26 -6.55
CA MET A 26 -19.01 -37.98 -7.38
C MET A 26 -17.69 -38.29 -6.64
N GLN A 27 -17.60 -39.43 -5.94
CA GLN A 27 -16.36 -39.83 -5.24
C GLN A 27 -15.87 -41.27 -5.48
N SER A 28 -16.56 -42.12 -6.25
CA SER A 28 -16.13 -43.54 -6.37
C SER A 28 -15.15 -43.87 -7.50
N THR A 29 -14.96 -43.02 -8.52
CA THR A 29 -14.17 -43.39 -9.71
C THR A 29 -12.69 -42.97 -9.69
N LYS A 30 -12.17 -42.42 -8.59
CA LYS A 30 -10.77 -41.95 -8.52
C LYS A 30 -9.83 -42.82 -7.68
N TYR A 31 -10.34 -43.89 -7.06
CA TYR A 31 -9.59 -44.69 -6.07
C TYR A 31 -9.18 -46.10 -6.55
N GLN A 32 -8.96 -46.28 -7.85
CA GLN A 32 -8.46 -47.54 -8.40
C GLN A 32 -7.41 -47.27 -9.48
N ALA A 33 -6.15 -47.06 -9.07
CA ALA A 33 -4.95 -47.48 -9.79
C ALA A 33 -3.67 -47.05 -9.03
N LEU A 34 -2.67 -47.93 -9.07
CA LEU A 34 -1.23 -47.75 -8.80
C LEU A 34 -0.74 -48.18 -7.40
N ASP A 35 -0.58 -49.50 -7.28
CA ASP A 35 0.68 -50.24 -7.13
C ASP A 35 1.82 -49.70 -6.25
N HIS A 36 2.40 -50.64 -5.51
CA HIS A 36 3.59 -50.54 -4.68
C HIS A 36 4.79 -49.97 -5.42
N ASP A 37 5.25 -48.79 -5.03
CA ASP A 37 6.66 -48.42 -5.03
C ASP A 37 6.89 -47.44 -3.87
N GLU A 38 7.79 -47.81 -2.96
CA GLU A 38 8.23 -47.03 -1.82
C GLU A 38 8.90 -45.74 -2.31
N PRO A 39 8.34 -44.52 -2.07
CA PRO A 39 9.00 -43.31 -2.49
C PRO A 39 10.10 -42.99 -1.47
N GLN A 40 11.35 -43.12 -1.92
CA GLN A 40 12.50 -42.51 -1.25
C GLN A 40 12.19 -41.06 -0.92
N ALA A 41 12.53 -40.65 0.31
CA ALA A 41 12.26 -39.34 0.87
C ALA A 41 12.76 -38.19 -0.02
N GLU A 42 11.89 -37.65 -0.89
CA GLU A 42 12.13 -36.37 -1.56
C GLU A 42 11.93 -35.24 -0.55
N SER A 43 13.06 -34.83 0.06
CA SER A 43 13.36 -33.52 0.63
C SER A 43 12.14 -32.62 0.92
N ALA A 44 11.55 -32.76 2.11
CA ALA A 44 10.59 -31.80 2.64
C ALA A 44 11.14 -30.37 2.53
N TYR A 45 10.37 -29.47 1.91
CA TYR A 45 10.67 -28.04 1.87
C TYR A 45 10.73 -27.51 3.31
N ILE A 46 11.93 -27.35 3.85
CA ILE A 46 12.13 -26.74 5.17
C ILE A 46 11.75 -25.27 5.04
N PRO A 47 10.68 -24.78 5.69
CA PRO A 47 10.39 -23.35 5.68
C PRO A 47 11.59 -22.65 6.32
N LYS A 48 12.25 -21.76 5.56
CA LYS A 48 13.43 -21.00 5.99
C LYS A 48 13.28 -20.62 7.47
N GLN A 49 14.09 -21.24 8.32
CA GLN A 49 14.04 -21.07 9.77
C GLN A 49 13.83 -19.58 10.10
N ALA A 50 12.64 -19.27 10.64
CA ALA A 50 12.39 -17.94 11.17
C ALA A 50 13.39 -17.72 12.32
N PRO A 51 14.01 -16.54 12.46
CA PRO A 51 14.93 -16.29 13.56
C PRO A 51 14.21 -16.59 14.87
N GLY A 52 14.77 -17.44 15.73
CA GLY A 52 14.17 -17.92 16.99
C GLY A 52 13.92 -16.83 18.05
N HIS A 53 14.01 -15.56 17.66
CA HIS A 53 13.83 -14.39 18.51
C HIS A 53 12.62 -13.57 18.05
N ILE A 54 11.95 -12.93 19.01
CA ILE A 54 10.87 -11.99 18.77
C ILE A 54 11.48 -10.72 18.16
N THR A 55 11.49 -10.66 16.83
CA THR A 55 11.87 -9.47 16.08
C THR A 55 10.62 -8.75 15.59
N THR A 56 10.73 -7.46 15.24
CA THR A 56 9.61 -6.69 14.67
C THR A 56 9.02 -7.28 13.37
N SER A 57 9.71 -8.23 12.75
CA SER A 57 9.29 -9.01 11.57
C SER A 57 8.63 -10.35 11.91
N ASN A 58 8.64 -10.76 13.17
CA ASN A 58 8.37 -12.13 13.63
C ASN A 58 7.37 -12.21 14.79
N ILE A 59 6.58 -11.15 15.02
CA ILE A 59 5.69 -11.01 16.19
C ILE A 59 4.59 -12.11 16.25
N TYR A 60 4.27 -12.76 15.13
CA TYR A 60 3.11 -13.68 15.02
C TYR A 60 3.43 -15.18 15.22
N VAL A 61 4.68 -15.63 15.12
CA VAL A 61 4.98 -17.08 15.07
C VAL A 61 4.82 -17.78 16.42
N ASN A 62 4.76 -17.03 17.54
CA ASN A 62 4.76 -17.60 18.89
C ASN A 62 3.38 -17.75 19.55
N ILE A 63 2.27 -17.31 18.92
CA ILE A 63 0.96 -17.30 19.60
C ILE A 63 0.20 -18.64 19.50
N MET A 64 0.49 -19.51 18.54
CA MET A 64 -0.12 -20.85 18.45
C MET A 64 0.84 -21.80 17.73
N ARG A 65 1.45 -22.74 18.46
CA ARG A 65 2.33 -23.77 17.87
C ARG A 65 1.58 -24.81 17.01
N GLU A 66 0.26 -24.71 16.86
CA GLU A 66 -0.57 -25.64 16.06
C GLU A 66 -1.26 -25.01 14.85
N ILE A 67 -1.16 -23.70 14.61
CA ILE A 67 -1.79 -23.04 13.45
C ILE A 67 -0.71 -22.31 12.67
N SER A 68 -0.51 -22.66 11.40
CA SER A 68 0.43 -21.99 10.49
C SER A 68 0.00 -20.55 10.19
N VAL A 69 0.31 -19.63 11.10
CA VAL A 69 0.02 -18.21 10.91
C VAL A 69 0.90 -17.64 9.78
N PRO A 70 0.31 -17.02 8.74
CA PRO A 70 1.09 -16.44 7.66
C PRO A 70 1.95 -15.30 8.21
N LYS A 71 3.20 -15.24 7.73
CA LYS A 71 4.12 -14.14 8.05
C LYS A 71 3.52 -12.82 7.55
N HIS A 72 3.11 -11.94 8.47
CA HIS A 72 2.68 -10.60 8.11
C HIS A 72 3.88 -9.70 7.76
N GLU A 73 3.79 -9.01 6.63
CA GLU A 73 4.77 -7.99 6.27
C GLU A 73 4.67 -6.76 7.18
N LYS A 74 5.82 -6.14 7.47
CA LYS A 74 5.85 -4.93 8.27
C LYS A 74 5.10 -3.80 7.55
N ARG A 75 4.32 -2.99 8.27
CA ARG A 75 3.64 -1.81 7.72
C ARG A 75 4.64 -0.84 7.06
N ALA A 76 4.39 -0.43 5.82
CA ALA A 76 5.26 0.51 5.12
C ALA A 76 4.94 1.97 5.50
N SER A 77 5.98 2.78 5.70
CA SER A 77 5.82 4.23 5.69
C SER A 77 5.80 4.68 4.24
N GLY A 78 4.66 5.16 3.75
CA GLY A 78 4.52 5.65 2.38
C GLY A 78 5.32 6.93 2.09
N PRO A 79 5.30 7.40 0.84
CA PRO A 79 6.06 8.57 0.40
C PRO A 79 5.64 9.85 1.12
N LYS A 80 6.63 10.62 1.58
CA LYS A 80 6.44 11.88 2.28
C LYS A 80 7.07 13.02 1.49
N CYS A 81 6.46 14.20 1.57
CA CYS A 81 7.02 15.43 1.05
C CYS A 81 8.24 15.83 1.91
N PRO A 82 9.42 16.10 1.31
CA PRO A 82 10.61 16.52 2.07
C PRO A 82 10.47 17.88 2.73
N VAL A 83 9.64 18.78 2.17
CA VAL A 83 9.46 20.15 2.69
C VAL A 83 8.47 20.17 3.85
N THR A 84 7.33 19.48 3.69
CA THR A 84 6.20 19.58 4.63
C THR A 84 6.14 18.40 5.59
N GLY A 85 6.89 17.31 5.35
CA GLY A 85 6.79 16.04 6.08
C GLY A 85 5.46 15.28 5.90
N LYS A 86 4.47 15.92 5.25
CA LYS A 86 3.14 15.37 4.98
C LYS A 86 3.22 14.24 3.95
N ARG A 87 2.32 13.27 4.10
CA ARG A 87 2.17 12.16 3.16
C ARG A 87 1.67 12.66 1.80
N ILE A 88 2.13 12.04 0.73
CA ILE A 88 1.72 12.40 -0.63
C ILE A 88 0.41 11.68 -0.95
N GLN A 89 -0.64 12.47 -1.18
CA GLN A 89 -1.95 11.95 -1.57
C GLN A 89 -1.91 11.35 -2.98
N GLY A 90 -2.70 10.29 -3.17
CA GLY A 90 -2.85 9.60 -4.46
C GLY A 90 -1.79 8.53 -4.75
N ILE A 91 -0.87 8.25 -3.81
CA ILE A 91 0.11 7.17 -3.94
C ILE A 91 -0.09 6.16 -2.79
N PRO A 92 -0.25 4.85 -3.10
CA PRO A 92 -0.52 3.83 -2.08
C PRO A 92 0.71 3.63 -1.19
N HIS A 93 0.54 3.29 0.09
CA HIS A 93 1.65 3.09 1.02
C HIS A 93 2.11 1.62 1.01
N LEU A 94 3.04 1.32 0.11
CA LEU A 94 3.49 -0.05 -0.15
C LEU A 94 4.96 -0.22 0.20
N ARG A 95 5.41 -1.47 0.32
CA ARG A 95 6.83 -1.79 0.44
C ARG A 95 7.55 -1.54 -0.89
N PRO A 96 8.88 -1.26 -0.89
CA PRO A 96 9.63 -1.07 -2.13
C PRO A 96 9.50 -2.23 -3.13
N ALA A 97 9.35 -3.47 -2.65
CA ALA A 97 9.15 -4.64 -3.49
C ALA A 97 7.82 -4.62 -4.27
N GLU A 98 6.77 -4.03 -3.71
CA GLU A 98 5.44 -3.93 -4.30
C GLU A 98 5.33 -2.76 -5.29
N TYR A 99 6.18 -1.73 -5.16
CA TYR A 99 6.29 -0.63 -6.12
C TYR A 99 6.96 -1.01 -7.45
N LYS A 100 7.45 -2.24 -7.56
CA LYS A 100 8.05 -2.76 -8.81
C LYS A 100 7.05 -2.68 -9.95
N ARG A 101 7.57 -2.38 -11.15
CA ARG A 101 6.77 -2.17 -12.37
C ARG A 101 5.92 -3.39 -12.76
N SER A 102 6.36 -4.59 -12.40
CA SER A 102 5.63 -5.84 -12.64
C SER A 102 4.41 -6.03 -11.73
N ARG A 103 4.35 -5.34 -10.59
CA ARG A 103 3.26 -5.46 -9.60
C ARG A 103 2.30 -4.28 -9.62
N LEU A 104 2.81 -3.09 -9.95
CA LEU A 104 2.03 -1.86 -9.91
C LEU A 104 2.19 -1.02 -11.19
N SER A 105 1.06 -0.67 -11.79
CA SER A 105 0.98 0.21 -12.96
C SER A 105 1.52 1.61 -12.67
N ARG A 106 1.86 2.37 -13.72
CA ARG A 106 2.43 3.72 -13.58
C ARG A 106 1.46 4.70 -12.91
N ASN A 107 0.19 4.71 -13.33
CA ASN A 107 -0.84 5.62 -12.81
C ASN A 107 -1.04 5.52 -11.28
N ARG A 108 -0.78 4.35 -10.68
CA ARG A 108 -0.87 4.15 -9.23
C ARG A 108 0.41 4.58 -8.49
N ARG A 109 1.53 4.78 -9.19
CA ARG A 109 2.81 5.18 -8.59
C ARG A 109 3.09 6.68 -8.69
N THR A 110 2.43 7.36 -9.61
CA THR A 110 2.69 8.77 -9.93
C THR A 110 1.42 9.58 -9.86
N VAL A 111 1.56 10.88 -9.58
CA VAL A 111 0.47 11.85 -9.75
C VAL A 111 0.76 12.73 -10.96
N ASN A 112 -0.24 12.98 -11.81
CA ASN A 112 -0.11 13.77 -13.03
C ASN A 112 -0.06 15.29 -12.73
N ARG A 113 1.03 15.73 -12.11
CA ARG A 113 1.36 17.15 -11.87
C ARG A 113 2.88 17.34 -11.80
N ALA A 114 3.35 18.59 -11.87
CA ALA A 114 4.75 18.91 -11.60
C ALA A 114 5.19 18.41 -10.21
N TYR A 115 6.36 17.76 -10.15
CA TYR A 115 6.89 17.11 -8.94
C TYR A 115 5.95 16.07 -8.29
N GLY A 116 5.07 15.44 -9.08
CA GLY A 116 4.17 14.39 -8.63
C GLY A 116 4.92 13.22 -7.99
N GLY A 117 4.46 12.80 -6.80
CA GLY A 117 5.11 11.73 -6.05
C GLY A 117 6.36 12.12 -5.25
N VAL A 118 6.80 13.38 -5.35
CA VAL A 118 7.90 13.92 -4.54
C VAL A 118 7.41 15.03 -3.62
N LEU A 119 6.65 15.97 -4.16
CA LEU A 119 6.13 17.12 -3.40
C LEU A 119 4.61 17.03 -3.19
N SER A 120 4.16 17.51 -2.04
CA SER A 120 2.73 17.76 -1.78
C SER A 120 2.20 18.90 -2.65
N GLY A 121 0.90 18.91 -2.96
CA GLY A 121 0.28 19.96 -3.77
C GLY A 121 0.53 21.39 -3.24
N GLY A 122 0.45 21.59 -1.92
CA GLY A 122 0.75 22.88 -1.28
C GLY A 122 2.18 23.34 -1.55
N ALA A 123 3.18 22.48 -1.31
CA ALA A 123 4.59 22.79 -1.57
C ALA A 123 4.88 23.10 -3.07
N VAL A 124 4.16 22.45 -3.99
CA VAL A 124 4.28 22.77 -5.43
C VAL A 124 3.72 24.17 -5.72
N ARG A 125 2.55 24.51 -5.16
CA ARG A 125 1.95 25.83 -5.31
C ARG A 125 2.85 26.94 -4.76
N GLU A 126 3.39 26.75 -3.56
CA GLU A 126 4.34 27.69 -2.95
C GLU A 126 5.60 27.89 -3.80
N ARG A 127 6.13 26.80 -4.38
CA ARG A 127 7.30 26.87 -5.28
C ARG A 127 7.00 27.68 -6.54
N ILE A 128 5.83 27.47 -7.16
CA ILE A 128 5.41 28.20 -8.35
C ILE A 128 5.25 29.69 -8.04
N ILE A 129 4.51 30.03 -6.97
CA ILE A 129 4.29 31.42 -6.57
C ILE A 129 5.60 32.10 -6.21
N ARG A 130 6.47 31.44 -5.44
CA ARG A 130 7.78 31.98 -5.05
C ARG A 130 8.66 32.24 -6.28
N ALA A 131 8.71 31.29 -7.22
CA ALA A 131 9.47 31.47 -8.45
C ALA A 131 8.95 32.67 -9.26
N PHE A 132 7.63 32.77 -9.44
CA PHE A 132 7.00 33.90 -10.12
C PHE A 132 7.34 35.24 -9.46
N LEU A 133 7.09 35.39 -8.17
CA LEU A 133 7.35 36.65 -7.45
C LEU A 133 8.83 37.05 -7.48
N VAL A 134 9.74 36.09 -7.41
CA VAL A 134 11.18 36.36 -7.50
C VAL A 134 11.55 36.88 -8.90
N GLU A 135 10.98 36.31 -9.96
CA GLU A 135 11.21 36.81 -11.33
C GLU A 135 10.60 38.20 -11.54
N GLU A 136 9.38 38.44 -11.06
CA GLU A 136 8.74 39.77 -11.12
C GLU A 136 9.58 40.83 -10.40
N GLN A 137 10.05 40.53 -9.18
CA GLN A 137 10.92 41.43 -8.44
C GLN A 137 12.27 41.67 -9.14
N LYS A 138 12.83 40.67 -9.84
CA LYS A 138 14.05 40.85 -10.63
C LYS A 138 13.84 41.83 -11.77
N ILE A 139 12.70 41.78 -12.46
CA ILE A 139 12.37 42.70 -13.54
C ILE A 139 12.21 44.12 -13.00
N VAL A 140 11.42 44.31 -11.94
CA VAL A 140 11.23 45.62 -11.29
C VAL A 140 12.57 46.22 -10.86
N LYS A 141 13.44 45.42 -10.22
CA LYS A 141 14.78 45.87 -9.82
C LYS A 141 15.65 46.29 -11.01
N LYS A 142 15.54 45.63 -12.17
CA LYS A 142 16.28 46.02 -13.38
C LYS A 142 15.75 47.33 -13.96
N VAL A 143 14.43 47.48 -14.08
CA VAL A 143 13.79 48.70 -14.62
C VAL A 143 14.13 49.93 -13.77
N LEU A 144 14.00 49.81 -12.44
CA LEU A 144 14.35 50.91 -11.52
C LEU A 144 15.83 51.31 -11.61
N LYS A 145 16.73 50.36 -11.86
CA LYS A 145 18.16 50.66 -12.08
C LYS A 145 18.38 51.43 -13.38
N ILE A 146 17.70 51.05 -14.45
CA ILE A 146 17.80 51.73 -15.76
C ILE A 146 17.24 53.15 -15.68
N GLN A 147 16.09 53.35 -15.04
CA GLN A 147 15.50 54.69 -14.86
C GLN A 147 16.43 55.62 -14.06
N LYS A 148 16.94 55.16 -12.91
CA LYS A 148 17.91 55.93 -12.11
C LYS A 148 19.19 56.25 -12.88
N ALA A 149 19.66 55.35 -13.74
CA ALA A 149 20.82 55.61 -14.58
C ALA A 149 20.53 56.68 -15.65
N LYS A 150 19.34 56.64 -16.26
CA LYS A 150 18.88 57.63 -17.25
C LYS A 150 18.69 59.02 -16.64
N GLU A 151 18.08 59.12 -15.46
CA GLU A 151 17.90 60.40 -14.73
C GLU A 151 19.24 61.05 -14.36
N LYS A 152 20.21 60.25 -13.89
CA LYS A 152 21.56 60.74 -13.59
C LYS A 152 22.33 61.23 -14.81
N LEU A 153 22.08 60.65 -15.98
CA LEU A 153 22.66 61.11 -17.23
C LEU A 153 22.03 62.44 -17.67
N SER A 154 20.70 62.56 -17.56
CA SER A 154 20.01 63.82 -17.90
C SER A 154 20.33 64.98 -16.96
N SER A 155 20.67 64.73 -15.70
CA SER A 155 21.08 65.79 -14.75
C SER A 155 22.55 66.20 -14.88
N LYS A 156 23.33 65.51 -15.72
CA LYS A 156 24.78 65.76 -15.91
C LYS A 156 25.10 66.50 -17.21
N SER A 157 24.11 66.63 -18.09
CA SER A 157 24.11 67.47 -19.29
C SER A 157 23.40 68.78 -19.00
#